data_AF-A0A7Y5WFJ4-F1
#
_entry.id   AF-A0A7Y5WFJ4-F1
#
_cell.length_a   1.000
_cell.length_b   1.000
_cell.length_c   1.000
_cell.angle_alpha   90.00
_cell.angle_beta   90.00
_cell.angle_gamma   90.00
#
_symmetry.space_group_name_H-M   'P 1'
#
loop_
_entity.id
_entity.type
_entity.pdbx_description
1 polymer ?
#
loop_
_entity_poly.entity_id
_entity_poly.type
_entity_poly.pdbx_seq_one_letter_code
_entity_poly.pdbx_strand_id
1 'polypeptide(L)'
;DADDFLAGDRRVRARVRSGAHRDALPRVVEAMTDLEPVLAEADWSRLASAALDLGRQPALVVLLSPLEPAPVEHGLLPALPTLVSHHRVVLASVRDPELDRMAARRDDTESVYAAAAAEQVLADRARTAALLGTLGVDVVDAEADRLPVALTDHYLMLKAGGLL
;
A
#
# COMPACT_ATOMS: atom_id res chain seq x y z
N ASP A 1 -12.92 17.41 -0.13
CA ASP A 1 -11.89 16.54 0.45
C ASP A 1 -10.54 17.11 0.09
N ALA A 2 -9.61 17.16 1.03
CA ALA A 2 -8.26 17.63 0.79
C ALA A 2 -7.36 16.41 0.59
N ASP A 3 -6.71 16.32 -0.57
CA ASP A 3 -5.88 15.19 -0.93
C ASP A 3 -4.41 15.55 -0.70
N ASP A 4 -3.86 15.08 0.43
CA ASP A 4 -2.45 15.26 0.74
C ASP A 4 -1.64 14.05 0.26
N PHE A 5 -0.40 14.28 -0.16
CA PHE A 5 0.50 13.25 -0.67
C PHE A 5 1.83 13.27 0.08
N LEU A 6 2.35 12.08 0.36
CA LEU A 6 3.63 11.86 1.00
C LEU A 6 4.33 10.70 0.30
N ALA A 7 5.59 10.89 -0.07
CA ALA A 7 6.45 9.82 -0.55
C ALA A 7 7.76 9.81 0.24
N GLY A 8 8.29 8.63 0.51
CA GLY A 8 9.58 8.51 1.17
C GLY A 8 10.09 7.09 1.31
N ASP A 9 11.33 7.02 1.78
CA ASP A 9 12.06 5.80 2.07
C ASP A 9 12.49 5.82 3.55
N ARG A 10 13.79 5.86 3.84
CA ARG A 10 14.34 6.20 5.16
C ARG A 10 14.12 7.66 5.55
N ARG A 11 13.77 8.51 4.59
CA ARG A 11 13.39 9.92 4.79
C ARG A 11 12.18 10.26 3.94
N VAL A 12 11.48 11.32 4.34
CA VAL A 12 10.46 11.95 3.49
C VAL A 12 11.18 12.55 2.28
N ARG A 13 10.77 12.14 1.08
CA ARG A 13 11.33 12.58 -0.21
C ARG A 13 10.47 13.67 -0.83
N ALA A 14 9.15 13.51 -0.77
CA ALA A 14 8.21 14.49 -1.28
C ALA A 14 7.01 14.61 -0.35
N ARG A 15 6.44 15.81 -0.29
CA ARG A 15 5.21 16.09 0.45
C ARG A 15 4.44 17.19 -0.25
N VAL A 16 3.18 16.92 -0.56
CA VAL A 16 2.26 17.90 -1.13
C VAL A 16 1.09 18.06 -0.17
N ARG A 17 0.79 19.31 0.20
CA ARG A 17 -0.44 19.66 0.90
C ARG A 17 -1.36 20.38 -0.09
N SER A 18 -2.49 19.76 -0.39
CA SER A 18 -3.42 20.32 -1.38
C SER A 18 -4.38 21.34 -0.76
N GLY A 19 -4.78 21.14 0.50
CA GLY A 19 -5.93 21.88 1.03
C GLY A 19 -7.17 21.69 0.13
N ALA A 20 -8.13 22.62 0.15
CA ALA A 20 -9.34 22.55 -0.69
C ALA A 20 -9.13 23.13 -2.12
N HIS A 21 -7.96 22.96 -2.73
CA HIS A 21 -7.63 23.57 -4.02
C HIS A 21 -7.77 22.58 -5.20
N ARG A 22 -8.25 23.07 -6.34
CA ARG A 22 -8.52 22.28 -7.57
C ARG A 22 -7.25 21.75 -8.27
N ASP A 23 -6.05 22.09 -7.81
CA ASP A 23 -4.77 21.77 -8.44
C ASP A 23 -3.98 20.65 -7.74
N ALA A 24 -4.63 19.87 -6.86
CA ALA A 24 -4.03 18.78 -6.10
C ALA A 24 -3.23 17.81 -6.97
N LEU A 25 -3.89 17.23 -7.98
CA LEU A 25 -3.33 16.14 -8.79
C LEU A 25 -2.10 16.58 -9.61
N PRO A 26 -2.11 17.71 -10.35
CA PRO A 26 -0.92 18.20 -11.02
C PRO A 26 0.29 18.34 -10.09
N ARG A 27 0.10 18.84 -8.86
CA ARG A 27 1.18 19.01 -7.88
C ARG A 27 1.71 17.68 -7.37
N VAL A 28 0.83 16.68 -7.19
CA VAL A 28 1.25 15.32 -6.83
C VAL A 28 2.07 14.70 -7.96
N VAL A 29 1.61 14.80 -9.21
CA VAL A 29 2.32 14.29 -10.38
C VAL A 29 3.70 14.94 -10.51
N GLU A 30 3.77 16.27 -10.37
CA GLU A 30 5.04 17.00 -10.39
C GLU A 30 5.99 16.49 -9.29
N ALA A 31 5.50 16.35 -8.05
CA ALA A 31 6.29 15.85 -6.93
C ALA A 31 6.76 14.39 -7.09
N MET A 32 6.11 13.59 -7.93
CA MET A 32 6.52 12.23 -8.25
C MET A 32 7.64 12.16 -9.30
N THR A 33 7.84 13.23 -10.08
CA THR A 33 8.79 13.24 -11.21
C THR A 33 10.24 13.02 -10.77
N ASP A 34 10.60 13.50 -9.58
CA ASP A 34 11.97 13.40 -9.03
C ASP A 34 12.15 12.19 -8.09
N LEU A 35 11.16 11.31 -7.99
CA LEU A 35 11.24 10.13 -7.12
C LEU A 35 12.00 9.00 -7.81
N GLU A 36 13.13 8.64 -7.22
CA GLU A 36 13.97 7.53 -7.66
C GLU A 36 13.95 6.39 -6.62
N PRO A 37 13.88 5.12 -7.07
CA PRO A 37 13.94 3.98 -6.17
C PRO A 37 15.31 3.89 -5.51
N VAL A 38 15.32 3.43 -4.26
CA VAL A 38 16.55 3.17 -3.51
C VAL A 38 16.52 1.77 -2.92
N LEU A 39 17.68 1.12 -2.86
CA LEU A 39 17.85 -0.18 -2.19
C LEU A 39 17.98 0.01 -0.68
N ALA A 40 16.89 0.45 -0.06
CA ALA A 40 16.79 0.64 1.37
C ALA A 40 15.36 0.38 1.84
N GLU A 41 15.22 -0.21 3.02
CA GLU A 41 13.93 -0.33 3.68
C GLU A 41 13.38 1.04 4.08
N ALA A 42 12.06 1.19 3.97
CA ALA A 42 11.38 2.40 4.37
C ALA A 42 11.38 2.57 5.90
N ASP A 43 11.65 3.79 6.38
CA ASP A 43 11.48 4.16 7.78
C ASP A 43 10.00 4.47 8.02
N TRP A 44 9.20 3.41 8.17
CA TRP A 44 7.75 3.51 8.34
C TRP A 44 7.33 4.32 9.56
N SER A 45 8.14 4.32 10.63
CA SER A 45 7.86 5.16 11.81
C SER A 45 7.93 6.65 11.45
N ARG A 46 8.96 7.06 10.70
CA ARG A 46 9.08 8.42 10.19
C ARG A 46 7.98 8.76 9.19
N LEU A 47 7.66 7.87 8.27
CA LEU A 47 6.60 8.09 7.28
C LEU A 47 5.23 8.20 7.95
N ALA A 48 4.94 7.36 8.93
CA ALA A 48 3.71 7.42 9.72
C ALA A 48 3.61 8.73 10.50
N SER A 49 4.69 9.15 11.18
CA SER A 49 4.73 10.45 11.86
C SER A 49 4.47 11.61 10.89
N ALA A 50 5.08 11.57 9.71
CA ALA A 50 4.82 12.58 8.68
C ALA A 50 3.39 12.48 8.13
N ALA A 51 2.78 11.31 8.02
CA ALA A 51 1.37 11.22 7.62
C ALA A 51 0.46 11.88 8.66
N LEU A 52 0.69 11.63 9.95
CA LEU A 52 -0.08 12.20 11.07
C LEU A 52 0.03 13.73 11.16
N ASP A 53 1.17 14.29 10.77
CA ASP A 53 1.40 15.74 10.73
C ASP A 53 0.59 16.46 9.63
N LEU A 54 0.00 15.73 8.67
CA LEU A 54 -0.78 16.33 7.58
C LEU A 54 -2.12 16.89 8.07
N GLY A 55 -2.74 16.24 9.06
CA GLY A 55 -4.03 16.65 9.61
C GLY A 55 -4.38 15.93 10.91
N ARG A 56 -5.17 16.61 11.76
CA ARG A 56 -5.60 16.07 13.07
C ARG A 56 -6.97 15.39 13.04
N GLN A 57 -7.66 15.41 11.90
CA GLN A 57 -8.99 14.82 11.75
C GLN A 57 -8.86 13.37 11.24
N PRO A 58 -9.80 12.49 11.61
CA PRO A 58 -9.89 11.16 11.01
C PRO A 58 -9.95 11.28 9.48
N ALA A 59 -9.20 10.41 8.81
CA ALA A 59 -9.06 10.41 7.36
C ALA A 59 -8.86 8.98 6.86
N LEU A 60 -9.01 8.79 5.55
CA LEU A 60 -8.54 7.59 4.87
C LEU A 60 -7.06 7.76 4.52
N VAL A 61 -6.21 6.89 5.06
CA VAL A 61 -4.80 6.80 4.71
C VAL A 61 -4.59 5.60 3.80
N VAL A 62 -4.18 5.85 2.56
CA VAL A 62 -3.86 4.81 1.58
C VAL A 62 -2.34 4.66 1.50
N LEU A 63 -1.83 3.50 1.93
CA LEU A 63 -0.43 3.13 1.85
C LEU A 63 -0.19 2.35 0.55
N LEU A 64 0.56 2.93 -0.39
CA LEU A 64 0.99 2.24 -1.60
C LEU A 64 2.34 1.54 -1.32
N SER A 65 2.32 0.22 -1.20
CA SER A 65 3.52 -0.54 -0.81
C SER A 65 3.47 -2.02 -1.22
N PRO A 66 4.62 -2.68 -1.46
CA PRO A 66 4.67 -4.13 -1.61
C PRO A 66 4.14 -4.87 -0.38
N LEU A 67 3.36 -5.93 -0.62
CA LEU A 67 2.84 -6.83 0.41
C LEU A 67 3.83 -7.99 0.62
N GLU A 68 5.00 -7.66 1.15
CA GLU A 68 6.06 -8.63 1.43
C GLU A 68 6.18 -8.87 2.94
N PRO A 69 6.28 -10.12 3.41
CA PRO A 69 6.27 -10.42 4.85
C PRO A 69 7.35 -9.67 5.63
N ALA A 70 8.62 -9.74 5.20
CA ALA A 70 9.72 -9.19 5.98
C ALA A 70 9.67 -7.64 6.12
N PRO A 71 9.48 -6.85 5.04
CA PRO A 71 9.31 -5.39 5.18
C PRO A 71 8.08 -4.99 6.00
N VAL A 72 6.98 -5.75 5.88
CA VAL A 72 5.77 -5.49 6.67
C VAL A 72 6.02 -5.76 8.15
N GLU A 73 6.53 -6.94 8.49
CA GLU A 73 6.73 -7.38 9.87
C GLU A 73 7.74 -6.52 10.64
N HIS A 74 8.86 -6.18 10.01
CA HIS A 74 9.96 -5.48 10.68
C HIS A 74 9.84 -3.96 10.59
N GLY A 75 9.08 -3.44 9.61
CA GLY A 75 8.98 -2.02 9.33
C GLY A 75 7.60 -1.44 9.62
N LEU A 76 6.59 -1.91 8.88
CA LEU A 76 5.25 -1.33 8.93
C LEU A 76 4.50 -1.68 10.22
N LEU A 77 4.53 -2.95 10.66
CA LEU A 77 3.78 -3.40 11.83
C LEU A 77 4.04 -2.56 13.09
N PRO A 78 5.30 -2.21 13.45
CA PRO A 78 5.56 -1.33 14.59
C PRO A 78 4.95 0.08 14.47
N ALA A 79 4.79 0.60 13.26
CA ALA A 79 4.28 1.96 13.00
C ALA A 79 2.75 2.01 12.86
N LEU A 80 2.11 0.88 12.52
CA LEU A 80 0.67 0.80 12.27
C LEU A 80 -0.24 1.24 13.42
N PRO A 81 0.00 0.88 14.71
CA PRO A 81 -0.92 1.21 15.80
C PRO A 81 -1.28 2.70 15.88
N THR A 82 -0.32 3.58 15.60
CA THR A 82 -0.53 5.03 15.64
C THR A 82 -1.40 5.51 14.48
N LEU A 83 -1.26 4.90 13.29
CA LEU A 83 -2.08 5.23 12.12
C LEU A 83 -3.51 4.73 12.31
N VAL A 84 -3.69 3.46 12.67
CA VAL A 84 -5.04 2.83 12.78
C VAL A 84 -5.87 3.38 13.95
N SER A 85 -5.22 3.96 14.97
CA SER A 85 -5.94 4.59 16.09
C SER A 85 -6.59 5.94 15.73
N HIS A 86 -6.12 6.60 14.67
CA HIS A 86 -6.61 7.92 14.25
C HIS A 86 -7.27 7.91 12.88
N HIS A 87 -6.90 6.96 12.02
CA HIS A 87 -7.27 6.92 10.62
C HIS A 87 -7.80 5.55 10.21
N ARG A 88 -8.64 5.53 9.18
CA ARG A 88 -8.89 4.31 8.42
C ARG A 88 -7.67 4.06 7.54
N VAL A 89 -7.05 2.90 7.66
CA VAL A 89 -5.85 2.57 6.88
C VAL A 89 -6.19 1.50 5.84
N VAL A 90 -5.83 1.78 4.59
CA VAL A 90 -5.86 0.82 3.49
C VAL A 90 -4.44 0.64 3.00
N LEU A 91 -3.96 -0.59 2.91
CA LEU A 91 -2.74 -0.91 2.17
C LEU A 91 -3.12 -1.38 0.77
N ALA A 92 -2.66 -0.64 -0.24
CA ALA A 92 -2.80 -1.03 -1.63
C ALA A 92 -1.46 -1.58 -2.13
N SER A 93 -1.48 -2.82 -2.60
CA SER A 93 -0.33 -3.48 -3.16
C SER A 93 -0.56 -3.86 -4.61
N VAL A 94 0.48 -3.66 -5.42
CA VAL A 94 0.51 -4.15 -6.79
C VAL A 94 0.96 -5.61 -6.76
N ARG A 95 0.16 -6.49 -7.36
CA ARG A 95 0.49 -7.89 -7.61
C ARG A 95 1.13 -8.05 -8.98
N ASP A 96 2.20 -8.85 -9.04
CA ASP A 96 2.79 -9.28 -10.30
C ASP A 96 1.95 -10.40 -10.93
N PRO A 97 1.32 -10.20 -12.10
CA PRO A 97 0.51 -11.23 -12.75
C PRO A 97 1.34 -12.43 -13.22
N GLU A 98 2.66 -12.32 -13.31
CA GLU A 98 3.51 -13.44 -13.66
C GLU A 98 3.51 -14.52 -12.56
N LEU A 99 3.31 -14.15 -11.30
CA LEU A 99 3.17 -15.13 -10.22
C LEU A 99 1.98 -16.08 -10.44
N ASP A 100 0.83 -15.55 -10.84
CA ASP A 100 -0.36 -16.35 -11.13
C ASP A 100 -0.13 -17.25 -12.37
N ARG A 101 0.55 -16.75 -13.40
CA ARG A 101 0.93 -17.54 -14.58
C ARG A 101 1.92 -18.66 -14.23
N MET A 102 2.94 -18.35 -13.44
CA MET A 102 3.93 -19.32 -12.99
C MET A 102 3.29 -20.42 -12.14
N ALA A 103 2.42 -20.07 -11.19
CA ALA A 103 1.67 -21.02 -10.36
C ALA A 103 0.77 -21.97 -11.18
N ALA A 104 0.26 -21.53 -12.32
CA ALA A 104 -0.62 -22.32 -13.18
C ALA A 104 0.12 -23.34 -14.06
N ARG A 105 1.36 -23.06 -14.50
CA ARG A 105 2.11 -23.90 -15.47
C ARG A 105 2.72 -25.14 -14.82
N ARG A 106 2.60 -26.31 -15.48
CA ARG A 106 3.08 -27.62 -14.99
C ARG A 106 3.57 -28.52 -16.14
N ASP A 107 4.14 -27.91 -17.18
CA ASP A 107 4.46 -28.57 -18.45
C ASP A 107 5.72 -29.44 -18.38
N ASP A 108 6.68 -29.07 -17.53
CA ASP A 108 7.92 -29.79 -17.26
C ASP A 108 8.37 -29.67 -15.79
N THR A 109 9.41 -30.41 -15.42
CA THR A 109 9.95 -30.43 -14.07
C THR A 109 10.35 -29.03 -13.55
N GLU A 110 10.94 -28.19 -14.41
CA GLU A 110 11.37 -26.83 -14.02
C GLU A 110 10.15 -25.94 -13.73
N SER A 111 9.13 -26.00 -14.59
CA SER A 111 7.87 -25.29 -14.42
C SER A 111 7.12 -25.72 -13.15
N VAL A 112 7.21 -27.00 -12.75
CA VAL A 112 6.60 -27.48 -11.51
C VAL A 112 7.30 -26.87 -10.27
N TYR A 113 8.63 -26.78 -10.28
CA TYR A 113 9.35 -26.09 -9.21
C TYR A 113 9.05 -24.59 -9.18
N ALA A 114 9.01 -23.94 -10.35
CA ALA A 114 8.64 -22.54 -10.47
C ALA A 114 7.20 -22.29 -9.98
N ALA A 115 6.26 -23.17 -10.29
CA ALA A 115 4.90 -23.10 -9.82
C ALA A 115 4.82 -23.22 -8.30
N ALA A 116 5.54 -24.17 -7.70
CA ALA A 116 5.59 -24.32 -6.24
C ALA A 116 6.15 -23.06 -5.55
N ALA A 117 7.19 -22.44 -6.12
CA ALA A 117 7.74 -21.19 -5.60
C ALA A 117 6.73 -20.03 -5.72
N ALA A 118 6.04 -19.90 -6.86
CA ALA A 118 5.03 -18.87 -7.06
C ALA A 118 3.83 -19.02 -6.11
N GLU A 119 3.34 -20.25 -5.91
CA GLU A 119 2.29 -20.59 -4.94
C GLU A 119 2.70 -20.20 -3.52
N GLN A 120 3.96 -20.45 -3.14
CA GLN A 120 4.49 -20.05 -1.84
C GLN A 120 4.47 -18.51 -1.67
N VAL A 121 4.92 -17.77 -2.67
CA VAL A 121 4.89 -16.29 -2.66
C VAL A 121 3.45 -15.78 -2.53
N LEU A 122 2.52 -16.32 -3.31
CA LEU A 122 1.10 -15.95 -3.23
C LEU A 122 0.50 -16.27 -1.84
N ALA A 123 0.86 -17.41 -1.26
CA ALA A 123 0.43 -17.79 0.08
C ALA A 123 1.02 -16.88 1.17
N ASP A 124 2.29 -16.48 1.05
CA ASP A 124 2.95 -15.52 1.95
C ASP A 124 2.27 -14.14 1.88
N ARG A 125 1.93 -13.67 0.68
CA ARG A 125 1.14 -12.44 0.50
C ARG A 125 -0.22 -12.54 1.18
N ALA A 126 -0.97 -13.63 0.95
CA ALA A 126 -2.29 -13.84 1.55
C ALA A 126 -2.23 -13.88 3.09
N ARG A 127 -1.21 -14.54 3.66
CA ARG A 127 -0.97 -14.53 5.12
C ARG A 127 -0.68 -13.13 5.64
N THR A 128 0.15 -12.37 4.94
CA THR A 128 0.50 -10.99 5.32
C THR A 128 -0.73 -10.09 5.27
N ALA A 129 -1.58 -10.22 4.24
CA ALA A 129 -2.85 -9.50 4.16
C ALA A 129 -3.80 -9.85 5.32
N ALA A 130 -3.93 -11.14 5.64
CA ALA A 130 -4.77 -11.58 6.75
C ALA A 130 -4.28 -11.03 8.10
N LEU A 131 -2.96 -11.03 8.33
CA LEU A 131 -2.35 -10.43 9.52
C LEU A 131 -2.67 -8.93 9.62
N LEU A 132 -2.48 -8.17 8.54
CA LEU A 132 -2.82 -6.75 8.49
C LEU A 132 -4.32 -6.51 8.77
N GLY A 133 -5.19 -7.36 8.23
CA GLY A 133 -6.63 -7.33 8.51
C GLY A 133 -6.96 -7.47 10.00
N THR A 134 -6.27 -8.38 10.72
CA THR A 134 -6.45 -8.53 12.18
C THR A 134 -6.04 -7.30 12.97
N LEU A 135 -5.23 -6.42 12.38
CA LEU A 135 -4.75 -5.17 12.97
C LEU A 135 -5.57 -3.94 12.52
N GLY A 136 -6.67 -4.16 11.80
CA GLY A 136 -7.58 -3.10 11.36
C GLY A 136 -7.16 -2.38 10.08
N VAL A 137 -6.23 -2.95 9.31
CA VAL A 137 -5.84 -2.45 7.99
C VAL A 137 -6.59 -3.23 6.91
N ASP A 138 -7.32 -2.53 6.05
CA ASP A 138 -7.89 -3.15 4.87
C ASP A 138 -6.79 -3.33 3.80
N VAL A 139 -6.78 -4.45 3.09
CA VAL A 139 -5.76 -4.73 2.07
C VAL A 139 -6.41 -4.89 0.70
N VAL A 140 -5.96 -4.07 -0.25
CA VAL A 140 -6.31 -4.17 -1.67
C VAL A 140 -5.07 -4.63 -2.42
N ASP A 141 -5.03 -5.93 -2.76
CA ASP A 141 -3.93 -6.55 -3.52
C ASP A 141 -4.42 -6.92 -4.93
N ALA A 142 -3.98 -6.17 -5.93
CA ALA A 142 -4.46 -6.29 -7.31
C ALA A 142 -3.34 -5.99 -8.32
N GLU A 143 -3.51 -6.45 -9.57
CA GLU A 143 -2.64 -6.07 -10.69
C GLU A 143 -2.67 -4.55 -10.93
N ALA A 144 -1.59 -4.00 -11.48
CA ALA A 144 -1.40 -2.54 -11.61
C ALA A 144 -2.51 -1.82 -12.40
N ASP A 145 -3.06 -2.47 -13.44
CA ASP A 145 -4.14 -1.96 -14.27
C ASP A 145 -5.50 -1.98 -13.56
N ARG A 146 -5.67 -2.88 -12.58
CA ARG A 146 -6.91 -3.04 -11.79
C ARG A 146 -6.88 -2.30 -10.46
N LEU A 147 -5.70 -1.99 -9.93
CA LEU A 147 -5.54 -1.40 -8.61
C LEU A 147 -6.30 -0.07 -8.43
N PRO A 148 -6.28 0.89 -9.38
CA PRO A 148 -7.04 2.14 -9.23
C PRO A 148 -8.55 1.90 -9.10
N VAL A 149 -9.11 0.97 -9.87
CA VAL A 149 -10.53 0.61 -9.83
C VAL A 149 -10.86 -0.07 -8.51
N ALA A 150 -10.07 -1.07 -8.12
CA ALA A 150 -10.27 -1.81 -6.86
C ALA A 150 -10.19 -0.88 -5.63
N LEU A 151 -9.26 0.08 -5.62
CA LEU A 151 -9.18 1.09 -4.56
C LEU A 151 -10.39 2.03 -4.55
N THR A 152 -10.88 2.43 -5.73
CA THR A 152 -12.07 3.27 -5.85
C THR A 152 -13.30 2.54 -5.32
N ASP A 153 -13.48 1.28 -5.70
CA ASP A 153 -14.59 0.44 -5.21
C ASP A 153 -14.52 0.26 -3.69
N HIS A 154 -13.32 0.02 -3.14
CA HIS A 154 -13.12 -0.09 -1.70
C HIS A 154 -13.44 1.22 -0.96
N TYR A 155 -12.99 2.36 -1.49
CA TYR A 155 -13.35 3.68 -0.97
C TYR A 155 -14.87 3.89 -0.96
N LEU A 156 -15.55 3.56 -2.07
CA LEU A 156 -17.00 3.70 -2.18
C LEU A 156 -17.73 2.78 -1.20
N MET A 157 -17.25 1.55 -1.01
CA MET A 157 -17.77 0.63 0.00
C MET A 157 -17.66 1.22 1.41
N LEU A 158 -16.48 1.73 1.78
CA LEU A 158 -16.25 2.34 3.10
C LEU A 158 -17.16 3.55 3.31
N LYS A 159 -17.28 4.42 2.29
CA LYS A 159 -18.15 5.61 2.34
C LYS A 159 -19.63 5.23 2.47
N ALA A 160 -20.09 4.25 1.69
CA ALA A 160 -21.46 3.77 1.76
C ALA A 160 -21.79 3.11 3.12
N GLY A 161 -20.79 2.51 3.76
CA GLY A 161 -20.90 1.93 5.11
C GLY A 161 -20.83 2.95 6.26
N GLY A 162 -20.65 4.25 5.98
CA GLY A 162 -20.47 5.27 7.02
C GLY A 162 -19.16 5.13 7.80
N LEU A 163 -18.16 4.49 7.19
CA LEU A 163 -16.83 4.28 7.78
C LEU A 163 -15.84 5.40 7.39
N LEU A 164 -16.28 6.37 6.57
CA LEU A 164 -15.57 7.57 6.12
C LEU A 164 -16.46 8.81 6.24
#